data_AF-Q58248-F1
#
_entry.id   AF-Q58248-F1
#
_cell.length_a   1.000
_cell.length_b   1.000
_cell.length_c   1.000
_cell.angle_alpha   90.00
_cell.angle_beta   90.00
_cell.angle_gamma   90.00
#
_symmetry.space_group_name_H-M   'P 1'
#
loop_
_entity.id
_entity.type
_entity.pdbx_description
1 polymer ?
#
loop_
_entity_poly.entity_id
_entity_poly.type
_entity_poly.pdbx_seq_one_letter_code
_entity_poly.pdbx_strand_id
1 'polypeptide(L)'
;MKVAILTDGVYGDRAYNTIKSKFPCDFITVKYYGDFDEITISENTIEKLKDYDLFITYTLNPDLTYELVRKIKELNNKAFVLVGAWKGEGFKKQIESFGNAFCPYLMCDIDEDELKDYKDYLDNYPHLKEFLKYFGKPKVKLYIKNNKIEKIDVLREAPCGSTSETLKEFVGREFNDKTLIDIGLRVQHFCRAGKIRLFVEKEGKKTKAGKILVSGIQVIQIP
;
A
#
# COMPACT_ATOMS: atom_id res chain seq x y z
N MET A 1 3.39 -17.18 -2.85
CA MET A 1 2.40 -16.09 -3.03
C MET A 1 2.70 -15.34 -4.32
N LYS A 2 1.71 -15.16 -5.20
CA LYS A 2 1.77 -14.27 -6.38
C LYS A 2 0.89 -13.03 -6.16
N VAL A 3 1.41 -11.86 -6.51
CA VAL A 3 0.72 -10.57 -6.33
C VAL A 3 0.38 -9.95 -7.68
N ALA A 4 -0.80 -9.34 -7.83
CA ALA A 4 -1.15 -8.55 -9.00
C ALA A 4 -1.46 -7.10 -8.62
N ILE A 5 -0.86 -6.16 -9.35
CA ILE A 5 -1.24 -4.74 -9.31
C ILE A 5 -2.25 -4.48 -10.42
N LEU A 6 -3.48 -4.13 -10.05
CA LEU A 6 -4.56 -3.81 -10.98
C LEU A 6 -4.64 -2.30 -11.17
N THR A 7 -4.58 -1.85 -12.42
CA THR A 7 -4.59 -0.42 -12.75
C THR A 7 -5.49 -0.11 -13.94
N ASP A 8 -6.01 1.11 -13.99
CA ASP A 8 -6.63 1.72 -15.18
C ASP A 8 -5.60 2.52 -16.04
N GLY A 9 -4.33 2.51 -15.65
CA GLY A 9 -3.22 3.18 -16.35
C GLY A 9 -2.68 4.42 -15.62
N VAL A 10 -3.33 4.90 -14.55
CA VAL A 10 -2.91 6.14 -13.86
C VAL A 10 -1.91 5.88 -12.74
N TYR A 11 -2.10 4.80 -11.97
CA TYR A 11 -1.32 4.51 -10.75
C TYR A 11 -0.87 3.04 -10.68
N GLY A 12 0.01 2.75 -9.72
CA GLY A 12 0.45 1.39 -9.40
C GLY A 12 1.86 1.03 -9.89
N ASP A 13 2.42 1.78 -10.84
CA ASP A 13 3.79 1.60 -11.36
C ASP A 13 4.85 1.50 -10.25
N ARG A 14 4.80 2.42 -9.29
CA ARG A 14 5.73 2.41 -8.14
C ARG A 14 5.51 1.21 -7.24
N ALA A 15 4.25 0.89 -6.97
CA ALA A 15 3.92 -0.25 -6.12
C ALA A 15 4.40 -1.56 -6.73
N TYR A 16 4.20 -1.74 -8.04
CA TYR A 16 4.74 -2.86 -8.80
C TYR A 16 6.27 -2.95 -8.68
N ASN A 17 6.97 -1.84 -8.91
CA ASN A 17 8.43 -1.82 -8.84
C ASN A 17 8.97 -2.17 -7.44
N THR A 18 8.26 -1.81 -6.39
CA THR A 18 8.64 -2.12 -5.01
C THR A 18 8.28 -3.55 -4.64
N ILE A 19 7.06 -4.01 -4.94
CA ILE A 19 6.55 -5.33 -4.53
C ILE A 19 7.25 -6.47 -5.27
N LYS A 20 7.58 -6.28 -6.55
CA LYS A 20 8.34 -7.28 -7.34
C LYS A 20 9.72 -7.61 -6.76
N SER A 21 10.25 -6.79 -5.85
CA SER A 21 11.51 -7.06 -5.16
C SER A 21 11.43 -8.18 -4.11
N LYS A 22 10.22 -8.58 -3.70
CA LYS A 22 9.99 -9.61 -2.66
C LYS A 22 9.08 -10.74 -3.13
N PHE A 23 8.14 -10.47 -4.02
CA PHE A 23 7.18 -11.48 -4.50
C PHE A 23 7.11 -11.47 -6.03
N PRO A 24 6.84 -12.64 -6.67
CA PRO A 24 6.37 -12.65 -8.04
C PRO A 24 5.15 -11.72 -8.16
N CYS A 25 5.31 -10.66 -8.95
CA CYS A 25 4.33 -9.60 -9.06
C CYS A 25 4.11 -9.28 -10.53
N ASP A 26 2.86 -9.16 -10.94
CA ASP A 26 2.48 -8.73 -12.28
C ASP A 26 1.76 -7.38 -12.26
N PHE A 27 1.92 -6.63 -13.34
CA PHE A 27 1.27 -5.34 -13.54
C PHE A 27 0.18 -5.48 -14.61
N ILE A 28 -1.08 -5.44 -14.19
CA ILE A 28 -2.23 -5.70 -15.07
C ILE A 28 -2.99 -4.39 -15.28
N THR A 29 -2.90 -3.86 -16.49
CA THR A 29 -3.83 -2.84 -16.98
C THR A 29 -5.17 -3.51 -17.26
N VAL A 30 -6.18 -3.17 -16.47
CA VAL A 30 -7.52 -3.74 -16.55
C VAL A 30 -8.23 -3.17 -17.76
N LYS A 31 -8.52 -4.04 -18.73
CA LYS A 31 -9.34 -3.69 -19.90
C LYS A 31 -10.79 -4.02 -19.61
N TYR A 32 -11.64 -3.01 -19.70
CA TYR A 32 -13.08 -3.11 -19.47
C TYR A 32 -13.85 -2.24 -20.47
N TYR A 33 -15.15 -2.53 -20.60
CA TYR A 33 -16.10 -1.80 -21.44
C TYR A 33 -17.37 -1.51 -20.62
N GLY A 34 -18.18 -0.55 -21.07
CA GLY A 34 -19.38 -0.12 -20.35
C GLY A 34 -19.12 1.06 -19.41
N ASP A 35 -20.20 1.54 -18.80
CA ASP A 35 -20.20 2.63 -17.82
C ASP A 35 -21.22 2.31 -16.72
N PHE A 36 -21.06 2.92 -15.54
CA PHE A 36 -21.89 2.67 -14.36
C PHE A 36 -22.04 1.16 -14.03
N ASP A 37 -23.27 0.67 -13.90
CA ASP A 37 -23.59 -0.70 -13.48
C ASP A 37 -23.35 -1.75 -14.59
N GLU A 38 -23.02 -1.33 -15.81
CA GLU A 38 -22.84 -2.22 -16.98
C GLU A 38 -21.36 -2.48 -17.32
N ILE A 39 -20.47 -2.42 -16.33
CA ILE A 39 -19.05 -2.68 -16.55
C ILE A 39 -18.79 -4.17 -16.83
N THR A 40 -18.21 -4.44 -17.99
CA THR A 40 -17.74 -5.77 -18.39
C THR A 40 -16.22 -5.78 -18.49
N ILE A 41 -15.58 -6.53 -17.59
CA ILE A 41 -14.13 -6.78 -17.65
C ILE A 41 -13.85 -7.78 -18.79
N SER A 42 -12.89 -7.45 -19.64
CA SER A 42 -12.50 -8.31 -20.77
C SER A 42 -12.09 -9.73 -20.32
N GLU A 43 -12.44 -10.74 -21.11
CA GLU A 43 -12.14 -12.15 -20.83
C GLU A 43 -10.65 -12.42 -20.62
N ASN A 44 -9.78 -11.80 -21.42
CA ASN A 44 -8.33 -11.91 -21.25
C ASN A 44 -7.84 -11.37 -19.90
N THR A 45 -8.50 -10.32 -19.37
CA THR A 45 -8.17 -9.83 -18.03
C THR A 45 -8.68 -10.81 -16.98
N ILE A 46 -9.91 -11.31 -17.11
CA ILE A 46 -10.52 -12.31 -16.20
C ILE A 46 -9.65 -13.56 -16.09
N GLU A 47 -9.14 -14.08 -17.21
CA GLU A 47 -8.29 -15.27 -17.20
C GLU A 47 -7.03 -15.08 -16.36
N LYS A 48 -6.38 -13.92 -16.50
CA LYS A 48 -5.20 -13.58 -15.70
C LYS A 48 -5.51 -13.56 -14.21
N LEU A 49 -6.68 -13.09 -13.79
CA LEU A 49 -7.02 -12.94 -12.37
C LEU A 49 -7.05 -14.29 -11.62
N LYS A 50 -7.09 -15.44 -12.28
CA LYS A 50 -7.12 -16.75 -11.61
C LYS A 50 -5.81 -17.12 -10.91
N ASP A 51 -4.68 -16.54 -11.33
CA ASP A 51 -3.34 -17.00 -10.97
C ASP A 51 -2.73 -16.30 -9.74
N TYR A 52 -3.45 -15.42 -9.05
CA TYR A 52 -2.90 -14.61 -7.96
C TYR A 52 -3.59 -14.83 -6.62
N ASP A 53 -2.81 -14.64 -5.56
CA ASP A 53 -3.24 -14.81 -4.17
C ASP A 53 -3.60 -13.47 -3.50
N LEU A 54 -2.97 -12.39 -3.96
CA LEU A 54 -3.15 -11.03 -3.43
C LEU A 54 -3.23 -10.04 -4.58
N PHE A 55 -4.22 -9.16 -4.52
CA PHE A 55 -4.41 -8.06 -5.46
C PHE A 55 -4.22 -6.74 -4.74
N ILE A 56 -3.63 -5.77 -5.44
CA ILE A 56 -3.68 -4.36 -5.04
C ILE A 56 -4.29 -3.60 -6.20
N THR A 57 -5.48 -3.04 -5.99
CA THR A 57 -6.15 -2.24 -7.01
C THR A 57 -5.91 -0.75 -6.80
N TYR A 58 -5.53 -0.08 -7.88
CA TYR A 58 -5.39 1.36 -7.99
C TYR A 58 -6.33 1.95 -9.06
N THR A 59 -7.39 1.23 -9.43
CA THR A 59 -8.43 1.73 -10.34
C THR A 59 -9.16 2.92 -9.74
N LEU A 60 -9.39 3.96 -10.53
CA LEU A 60 -10.07 5.19 -10.09
C LEU A 60 -11.59 5.11 -10.27
N ASN A 61 -12.06 4.28 -11.20
CA ASN A 61 -13.48 4.03 -11.39
C ASN A 61 -14.02 3.11 -10.25
N PRO A 62 -14.95 3.60 -9.42
CA PRO A 62 -15.50 2.83 -8.29
C PRO A 62 -16.28 1.59 -8.76
N ASP A 63 -17.03 1.68 -9.86
CA ASP A 63 -17.85 0.58 -10.39
C ASP A 63 -16.94 -0.53 -10.94
N LEU A 64 -15.84 -0.16 -11.61
CA LEU A 64 -14.81 -1.12 -12.01
C LEU A 64 -14.17 -1.81 -10.81
N THR A 65 -13.89 -1.04 -9.77
CA THR A 65 -13.27 -1.57 -8.54
C THR A 65 -14.20 -2.56 -7.86
N TYR A 66 -15.51 -2.26 -7.82
CA TYR A 66 -16.54 -3.15 -7.31
C TYR A 66 -16.59 -4.46 -8.11
N GLU A 67 -16.68 -4.37 -9.45
CA GLU A 67 -16.73 -5.53 -10.33
C GLU A 67 -15.45 -6.38 -10.25
N LEU A 68 -14.28 -5.76 -10.12
CA LEU A 68 -13.02 -6.48 -9.91
C LEU A 68 -13.03 -7.29 -8.61
N VAL A 69 -13.41 -6.67 -7.49
CA VAL A 69 -13.45 -7.35 -6.18
C VAL A 69 -14.45 -8.51 -6.22
N ARG A 70 -15.64 -8.28 -6.79
CA ARG A 70 -16.67 -9.31 -6.98
C ARG A 70 -16.13 -10.49 -7.80
N LYS A 71 -15.54 -10.21 -8.96
CA LYS A 71 -15.00 -11.25 -9.87
C LYS A 71 -13.84 -12.00 -9.26
N ILE A 72 -12.92 -11.34 -8.56
CA ILE A 72 -11.81 -12.00 -7.85
C ILE A 72 -12.36 -13.00 -6.83
N LYS A 73 -13.38 -12.61 -6.06
CA LYS A 73 -14.02 -13.51 -5.09
C LYS A 73 -14.68 -14.72 -5.76
N GLU A 74 -15.36 -14.51 -6.89
CA GLU A 74 -16.00 -15.59 -7.67
C GLU A 74 -14.97 -16.57 -8.26
N LEU A 75 -13.83 -16.06 -8.75
CA LEU A 75 -12.79 -16.86 -9.39
C LEU A 75 -11.89 -17.59 -8.39
N ASN A 76 -11.52 -16.93 -7.30
CA ASN A 76 -10.64 -17.46 -6.27
C ASN A 76 -11.03 -16.92 -4.89
N ASN A 77 -11.80 -17.69 -4.14
CA ASN A 77 -12.27 -17.30 -2.80
C ASN A 77 -11.14 -17.19 -1.75
N LYS A 78 -9.92 -17.66 -2.05
CA LYS A 78 -8.72 -17.53 -1.21
C LYS A 78 -7.89 -16.30 -1.54
N ALA A 79 -8.22 -15.57 -2.60
CA ALA A 79 -7.52 -14.35 -2.95
C ALA A 79 -8.02 -13.14 -2.16
N PHE A 80 -7.10 -12.26 -1.77
CA PHE A 80 -7.40 -11.05 -1.01
C PHE A 80 -7.11 -9.78 -1.82
N VAL A 81 -7.88 -8.70 -1.61
CA VAL A 81 -7.77 -7.44 -2.36
C VAL A 81 -7.52 -6.26 -1.43
N LEU A 82 -6.37 -5.59 -1.60
CA LEU A 82 -6.11 -4.28 -1.02
C LEU A 82 -6.55 -3.19 -2.00
N VAL A 83 -7.50 -2.35 -1.60
CA VAL A 83 -8.02 -1.26 -2.44
C VAL A 83 -7.27 0.02 -2.13
N GLY A 84 -6.28 0.34 -2.96
CA GLY A 84 -5.40 1.51 -2.78
C GLY A 84 -6.04 2.84 -3.18
N ALA A 85 -7.10 2.82 -3.99
CA ALA A 85 -7.84 3.99 -4.43
C ALA A 85 -9.35 3.80 -4.19
N TRP A 86 -9.89 4.48 -3.19
CA TRP A 86 -11.32 4.47 -2.88
C TRP A 86 -11.77 5.82 -2.31
N LYS A 87 -13.08 6.09 -2.37
CA LYS A 87 -13.69 7.32 -1.85
C LYS A 87 -15.08 7.04 -1.28
N GLY A 88 -15.35 7.59 -0.10
CA GLY A 88 -16.66 7.54 0.53
C GLY A 88 -16.88 6.28 1.38
N GLU A 89 -17.49 6.46 2.54
CA GLU A 89 -17.65 5.37 3.51
C GLU A 89 -18.69 4.33 3.09
N GLY A 90 -19.68 4.73 2.29
CA GLY A 90 -20.65 3.80 1.67
C GLY A 90 -19.95 2.81 0.74
N PHE A 91 -19.13 3.33 -0.18
CA PHE A 91 -18.34 2.50 -1.10
C PHE A 91 -17.36 1.58 -0.37
N LYS A 92 -16.65 2.11 0.65
CA LYS A 92 -15.79 1.29 1.51
C LYS A 92 -16.55 0.11 2.12
N LYS A 93 -17.71 0.37 2.74
CA LYS A 93 -18.54 -0.69 3.35
C LYS A 93 -19.01 -1.72 2.33
N GLN A 94 -19.38 -1.29 1.11
CA GLN A 94 -19.76 -2.20 0.03
C GLN A 94 -18.61 -3.12 -0.36
N ILE A 95 -17.41 -2.57 -0.60
CA ILE A 95 -16.23 -3.36 -0.95
C ILE A 95 -15.83 -4.33 0.18
N GLU A 96 -15.78 -3.87 1.42
CA GLU A 96 -15.42 -4.70 2.58
C GLU A 96 -16.53 -5.71 2.96
N SER A 97 -17.74 -5.55 2.43
CA SER A 97 -18.84 -6.53 2.60
C SER A 97 -18.57 -7.84 1.84
N PHE A 98 -17.75 -7.81 0.79
CA PHE A 98 -17.32 -9.04 0.11
C PHE A 98 -16.47 -9.94 1.01
N GLY A 99 -15.82 -9.40 2.04
CA GLY A 99 -15.06 -10.17 3.03
C GLY A 99 -13.66 -10.62 2.58
N ASN A 100 -13.30 -10.41 1.31
CA ASN A 100 -11.97 -10.65 0.77
C ASN A 100 -11.25 -9.35 0.36
N ALA A 101 -11.72 -8.20 0.84
CA ALA A 101 -11.18 -6.90 0.47
C ALA A 101 -11.05 -5.96 1.67
N PHE A 102 -10.04 -5.10 1.63
CA PHE A 102 -9.79 -4.07 2.62
C PHE A 102 -9.44 -2.74 1.96
N CYS A 103 -10.05 -1.66 2.45
CA CYS A 103 -9.89 -0.30 1.95
C CYS A 103 -9.06 0.52 2.95
N PRO A 104 -7.72 0.40 2.95
CA PRO A 104 -6.89 1.13 3.91
C PRO A 104 -6.98 2.65 3.68
N TYR A 105 -6.90 3.44 4.75
CA TYR A 105 -6.82 4.90 4.63
C TYR A 105 -5.56 5.34 3.86
N LEU A 106 -4.43 4.68 4.17
CA LEU A 106 -3.17 4.71 3.43
C LEU A 106 -2.59 3.30 3.35
N MET A 107 -2.02 2.95 2.20
CA MET A 107 -1.30 1.68 2.04
C MET A 107 -0.09 1.52 2.98
N CYS A 108 0.46 2.62 3.49
CA CYS A 108 1.54 2.60 4.49
C CYS A 108 1.01 2.62 5.93
N ASP A 109 -0.30 2.54 6.17
CA ASP A 109 -0.88 2.45 7.53
C ASP A 109 -1.10 1.00 7.94
N ILE A 110 -1.13 0.08 6.97
CA ILE A 110 -1.51 -1.31 7.21
C ILE A 110 -0.42 -2.07 7.94
N ASP A 111 -0.79 -2.71 9.03
CA ASP A 111 0.02 -3.70 9.72
C ASP A 111 -0.91 -4.77 10.33
N GLU A 112 -0.31 -5.72 11.04
CA GLU A 112 -1.05 -6.76 11.72
C GLU A 112 -1.98 -6.19 12.80
N ASP A 113 -1.64 -5.06 13.43
CA ASP A 113 -2.45 -4.45 14.48
C ASP A 113 -3.69 -3.76 13.91
N GLU A 114 -3.54 -3.00 12.82
CA GLU A 114 -4.64 -2.35 12.09
C GLU A 114 -5.67 -3.36 11.59
N LEU A 115 -5.25 -4.58 11.26
CA LEU A 115 -6.12 -5.62 10.72
C LEU A 115 -6.73 -6.55 11.77
N LYS A 116 -6.31 -6.47 13.04
CA LYS A 116 -6.85 -7.34 14.13
C LYS A 116 -8.35 -7.18 14.30
N ASP A 117 -8.87 -5.98 14.13
CA ASP A 117 -10.29 -5.69 14.33
C ASP A 117 -11.16 -6.08 13.12
N TYR A 118 -10.55 -6.59 12.03
CA TYR A 118 -11.24 -6.91 10.78
C TYR A 118 -11.36 -8.43 10.55
N LYS A 119 -12.57 -8.96 10.78
CA LYS A 119 -13.15 -10.22 10.25
C LYS A 119 -12.15 -11.38 10.00
N ASP A 120 -11.26 -11.62 10.97
CA ASP A 120 -10.26 -12.69 10.90
C ASP A 120 -9.45 -12.71 9.58
N TYR A 121 -9.21 -11.54 8.96
CA TYR A 121 -8.55 -11.44 7.66
C TYR A 121 -7.18 -12.12 7.65
N LEU A 122 -6.41 -11.98 8.74
CA LEU A 122 -5.07 -12.59 8.83
C LEU A 122 -5.11 -14.11 8.96
N ASP A 123 -6.21 -14.68 9.46
CA ASP A 123 -6.40 -16.12 9.63
C ASP A 123 -6.98 -16.75 8.35
N ASN A 124 -7.93 -16.07 7.72
CA ASN A 124 -8.56 -16.51 6.47
C ASN A 124 -7.67 -16.32 5.24
N TYR A 125 -6.76 -15.34 5.26
CA TYR A 125 -5.90 -14.97 4.14
C TYR A 125 -4.41 -14.97 4.56
N PRO A 126 -3.76 -16.14 4.67
CA PRO A 126 -2.36 -16.24 5.11
C PRO A 126 -1.38 -15.47 4.20
N HIS A 127 -1.72 -15.30 2.93
CA HIS A 127 -0.97 -14.49 1.97
C HIS A 127 -0.92 -13.01 2.37
N LEU A 128 -2.00 -12.46 2.94
CA LEU A 128 -1.98 -11.10 3.48
C LEU A 128 -0.97 -10.96 4.62
N LYS A 129 -0.93 -11.95 5.53
CA LYS A 129 0.05 -12.00 6.63
C LYS A 129 1.49 -12.11 6.10
N GLU A 130 1.71 -12.89 5.05
CA GLU A 130 3.02 -12.99 4.38
C GLU A 130 3.43 -11.66 3.73
N PHE A 131 2.51 -10.99 3.05
CA PHE A 131 2.73 -9.67 2.46
C PHE A 131 3.13 -8.63 3.51
N LEU A 132 2.42 -8.59 4.64
CA LEU A 132 2.64 -7.63 5.73
C LEU A 132 4.00 -7.79 6.40
N LYS A 133 4.69 -8.93 6.28
CA LYS A 133 6.06 -9.07 6.77
C LYS A 133 7.00 -8.05 6.12
N TYR A 134 6.79 -7.76 4.83
CA TYR A 134 7.68 -6.92 4.04
C TYR A 134 7.08 -5.56 3.68
N PHE A 135 5.76 -5.46 3.56
CA PHE A 135 5.10 -4.25 3.09
C PHE A 135 4.00 -3.76 4.03
N GLY A 136 3.84 -2.45 4.16
CA GLY A 136 2.81 -1.82 4.97
C GLY A 136 3.36 -0.65 5.78
N LYS A 137 3.03 -0.61 7.08
CA LYS A 137 3.57 0.37 8.04
C LYS A 137 5.08 0.24 8.17
N PRO A 138 5.87 1.25 7.77
CA PRO A 138 7.31 1.10 7.70
C PRO A 138 7.96 0.76 9.04
N LYS A 139 8.99 -0.08 9.01
CA LYS A 139 9.85 -0.39 10.17
C LYS A 139 11.30 -0.22 9.72
N VAL A 140 12.02 0.70 10.36
CA VAL A 140 13.32 1.18 9.90
C VAL A 140 14.28 1.23 11.09
N LYS A 141 15.52 0.78 10.88
CA LYS A 141 16.62 0.99 11.84
C LYS A 141 17.64 1.96 11.24
N LEU A 142 17.89 3.06 11.95
CA LEU A 142 18.95 4.02 11.64
C LEU A 142 20.15 3.74 12.54
N TYR A 143 21.31 3.51 11.95
CA TYR A 143 22.56 3.31 12.68
C TYR A 143 23.36 4.61 12.64
N ILE A 144 23.69 5.15 13.80
CA ILE A 144 24.38 6.43 13.94
C ILE A 144 25.78 6.20 14.48
N LYS A 145 26.78 6.75 13.78
CA LYS A 145 28.17 6.80 14.20
C LYS A 145 28.67 8.23 14.15
N ASN A 146 29.29 8.73 15.22
CA ASN A 146 29.82 10.11 15.29
C ASN A 146 28.79 11.17 14.83
N ASN A 147 27.55 11.07 15.33
CA ASN A 147 26.41 11.90 14.93
C ASN A 147 26.05 11.86 13.44
N LYS A 148 26.50 10.87 12.67
CA LYS A 148 26.12 10.69 11.25
C LYS A 148 25.38 9.39 11.04
N ILE A 149 24.42 9.38 10.11
CA ILE A 149 23.70 8.17 9.71
C ILE A 149 24.64 7.32 8.85
N GLU A 150 25.20 6.27 9.44
CA GLU A 150 26.13 5.36 8.77
C GLU A 150 25.37 4.37 7.86
N LYS A 151 24.28 3.82 8.38
CA LYS A 151 23.51 2.75 7.72
C LYS A 151 22.03 2.88 8.02
N ILE A 152 21.21 2.43 7.07
CA ILE A 152 19.76 2.37 7.20
C ILE A 152 19.31 0.97 6.80
N ASP A 153 18.64 0.27 7.71
CA ASP A 153 17.99 -1.01 7.41
C ASP A 153 16.47 -0.80 7.36
N VAL A 154 15.86 -0.99 6.19
CA VAL A 154 14.40 -0.98 6.00
C VAL A 154 13.88 -2.41 6.19
N LEU A 155 13.32 -2.70 7.36
CA LEU A 155 12.78 -4.02 7.71
C LEU A 155 11.40 -4.26 7.08
N ARG A 156 10.59 -3.20 6.96
CA ARG A 156 9.28 -3.18 6.32
C ARG A 156 9.12 -1.88 5.54
N GLU A 157 8.71 -1.99 4.29
CA GLU A 157 8.65 -0.89 3.31
C GLU A 157 7.19 -0.46 3.08
N ALA A 158 6.97 0.81 2.71
CA ALA A 158 5.67 1.24 2.22
C ALA A 158 5.42 0.62 0.84
N PRO A 159 4.21 0.10 0.53
CA PRO A 159 3.98 -0.57 -0.76
C PRO A 159 4.37 0.25 -1.99
N CYS A 160 4.32 1.58 -1.92
CA CYS A 160 4.72 2.49 -3.01
C CYS A 160 6.22 2.81 -3.09
N GLY A 161 7.05 2.26 -2.20
CA GLY A 161 8.50 2.45 -2.16
C GLY A 161 8.98 3.77 -1.57
N SER A 162 8.07 4.57 -0.99
CA SER A 162 8.42 5.91 -0.51
C SER A 162 9.40 5.90 0.66
N THR A 163 9.50 4.81 1.43
CA THR A 163 10.39 4.75 2.61
C THR A 163 11.85 4.70 2.17
N SER A 164 12.23 3.67 1.41
CA SER A 164 13.59 3.52 0.91
C SER A 164 14.01 4.72 0.07
N GLU A 165 13.13 5.22 -0.79
CA GLU A 165 13.46 6.37 -1.64
C GLU A 165 13.75 7.63 -0.83
N THR A 166 12.98 7.87 0.23
CA THR A 166 13.24 8.97 1.16
C THR A 166 14.56 8.79 1.89
N LEU A 167 14.78 7.61 2.46
CA LEU A 167 15.88 7.36 3.38
C LEU A 167 17.26 7.31 2.72
N LYS A 168 17.34 6.93 1.43
CA LYS A 168 18.59 6.98 0.65
C LYS A 168 19.28 8.35 0.74
N GLU A 169 18.51 9.43 0.79
CA GLU A 169 19.06 10.79 0.82
C GLU A 169 19.69 11.18 2.16
N PHE A 170 19.42 10.43 3.23
CA PHE A 170 19.87 10.73 4.59
C PHE A 170 21.12 9.95 5.00
N VAL A 171 21.54 8.94 4.24
CA VAL A 171 22.80 8.23 4.48
C VAL A 171 23.97 9.23 4.41
N GLY A 172 24.82 9.25 5.43
CA GLY A 172 25.97 10.15 5.58
C GLY A 172 25.64 11.53 6.16
N ARG A 173 24.36 11.88 6.34
CA ARG A 173 23.95 13.17 6.95
C ARG A 173 24.12 13.14 8.46
N GLU A 174 24.27 14.32 9.04
CA GLU A 174 24.24 14.51 10.48
C GLU A 174 22.85 14.18 11.04
N PHE A 175 22.82 13.46 12.16
CA PHE A 175 21.63 13.11 12.91
C PHE A 175 21.47 14.06 14.10
N ASN A 176 20.42 14.85 14.06
CA ASN A 176 19.94 15.70 15.15
C ASN A 176 18.41 15.64 15.21
N ASP A 177 17.79 16.35 16.15
CA ASP A 177 16.33 16.33 16.33
C ASP A 177 15.56 16.79 15.08
N LYS A 178 16.16 17.65 14.26
CA LYS A 178 15.58 18.12 12.99
C LYS A 178 15.61 17.04 11.91
N THR A 179 16.55 16.10 11.96
CA THR A 179 16.69 15.05 10.95
C THR A 179 15.42 14.21 10.82
N LEU A 180 14.74 13.88 11.92
CA LEU A 180 13.46 13.14 11.89
C LEU A 180 12.33 13.98 11.26
N ILE A 181 12.30 15.29 11.53
CA ILE A 181 11.35 16.22 10.91
C ILE A 181 11.59 16.27 9.40
N ASP A 182 12.86 16.39 8.98
CA ASP A 182 13.25 16.45 7.57
C ASP A 182 12.89 15.15 6.83
N ILE A 183 13.05 13.97 7.46
CA ILE A 183 12.60 12.68 6.89
C ILE A 183 11.07 12.67 6.69
N GLY A 184 10.32 13.08 7.72
CA GLY A 184 8.86 13.13 7.68
C GLY A 184 8.31 14.13 6.66
N LEU A 185 9.02 15.22 6.39
CA LEU A 185 8.71 16.15 5.31
C LEU A 185 9.09 15.58 3.95
N ARG A 186 10.27 14.94 3.84
CA ARG A 186 10.81 14.47 2.57
C ARG A 186 9.95 13.38 1.94
N VAL A 187 9.42 12.46 2.73
CA VAL A 187 8.53 11.39 2.21
C VAL A 187 7.27 11.92 1.53
N GLN A 188 6.81 13.13 1.86
CA GLN A 188 5.64 13.76 1.24
C GLN A 188 5.86 14.07 -0.26
N HIS A 189 7.11 14.26 -0.67
CA HIS A 189 7.50 14.44 -2.07
C HIS A 189 7.39 13.14 -2.88
N PHE A 190 7.64 11.99 -2.24
CA PHE A 190 7.55 10.67 -2.87
C PHE A 190 6.16 10.04 -2.76
N CYS A 191 5.35 10.46 -1.77
CA CYS A 191 3.99 9.99 -1.59
C CYS A 191 3.06 10.52 -2.69
N ARG A 192 2.34 9.60 -3.36
CA ARG A 192 1.30 9.91 -4.36
C ARG A 192 -0.13 9.95 -3.77
N ALA A 193 -0.29 9.85 -2.46
CA ALA A 193 -1.61 9.97 -1.85
C ALA A 193 -2.24 11.34 -2.14
N GLY A 194 -3.58 11.37 -2.17
CA GLY A 194 -4.36 12.55 -2.52
C GLY A 194 -4.04 13.78 -1.67
N LYS A 195 -4.33 14.96 -2.23
CA LYS A 195 -4.26 16.24 -1.48
C LYS A 195 -5.33 16.26 -0.38
N ILE A 196 -5.07 17.03 0.68
CA ILE A 196 -6.01 17.23 1.78
C ILE A 196 -7.37 17.73 1.25
N ARG A 197 -8.46 17.13 1.71
CA ARG A 197 -9.81 17.66 1.47
C ARG A 197 -10.15 18.65 2.57
N LEU A 198 -9.99 19.95 2.25
CA LEU A 198 -10.47 21.03 3.11
C LEU A 198 -11.93 20.74 3.50
N PHE A 199 -12.25 20.89 4.79
CA PHE A 199 -13.55 20.61 5.42
C PHE A 199 -13.94 19.14 5.66
N VAL A 200 -13.19 18.15 5.14
CA VAL A 200 -13.48 16.73 5.39
C VAL A 200 -12.38 16.07 6.24
N GLU A 201 -11.12 16.39 5.96
CA GLU A 201 -9.97 15.74 6.61
C GLU A 201 -9.30 16.71 7.59
N LYS A 202 -9.03 16.23 8.82
CA LYS A 202 -8.26 16.99 9.82
C LYS A 202 -6.76 17.04 9.50
N GLU A 203 -6.26 16.07 8.74
CA GLU A 203 -4.85 15.94 8.37
C GLU A 203 -4.72 15.49 6.91
N GLY A 204 -3.72 16.03 6.21
CA GLY A 204 -3.40 15.60 4.86
C GLY A 204 -2.78 14.20 4.84
N LYS A 205 -3.23 13.35 3.93
CA LYS A 205 -2.71 12.00 3.69
C LYS A 205 -1.18 11.91 3.62
N LYS A 206 -0.54 12.89 2.97
CA LYS A 206 0.92 12.98 2.88
C LYS A 206 1.59 13.25 4.23
N THR A 207 1.03 14.15 5.03
CA THR A 207 1.51 14.45 6.39
C THR A 207 1.40 13.23 7.28
N LYS A 208 0.27 12.50 7.21
CA LYS A 208 0.10 11.23 7.92
C LYS A 208 1.14 10.18 7.48
N ALA A 209 1.43 10.05 6.18
CA ALA A 209 2.51 9.17 5.69
C ALA A 209 3.89 9.55 6.28
N GLY A 210 4.16 10.85 6.43
CA GLY A 210 5.33 11.38 7.13
C GLY A 210 5.43 10.91 8.58
N LYS A 211 4.35 11.08 9.34
CA LYS A 211 4.27 10.64 10.74
C LYS A 211 4.43 9.13 10.87
N ILE A 212 3.79 8.36 9.99
CA ILE A 212 3.88 6.90 9.99
C ILE A 212 5.34 6.46 9.80
N LEU A 213 6.05 7.01 8.80
CA LEU A 213 7.46 6.70 8.59
C LEU A 213 8.31 7.05 9.84
N VAL A 214 8.19 8.26 10.37
CA VAL A 214 8.96 8.70 11.54
C VAL A 214 8.67 7.83 12.76
N SER A 215 7.42 7.44 12.98
CA SER A 215 7.03 6.54 14.09
C SER A 215 7.61 5.13 13.96
N GLY A 216 7.95 4.70 12.73
CA GLY A 216 8.55 3.41 12.45
C GLY A 216 10.08 3.38 12.55
N ILE A 217 10.72 4.53 12.84
CA ILE A 217 12.18 4.64 12.93
C ILE A 217 12.66 4.30 14.34
N GLN A 218 13.53 3.29 14.42
CA GLN A 218 14.32 2.97 15.58
C GLN A 218 15.75 3.48 15.38
N VAL A 219 16.25 4.29 16.31
CA VAL A 219 17.61 4.82 16.28
C VAL A 219 18.54 3.93 17.10
N ILE A 220 19.68 3.53 16.52
CA ILE A 220 20.69 2.67 17.12
C ILE A 220 22.03 3.39 17.07
N GLN A 221 22.61 3.70 18.22
CA GLN A 221 23.96 4.25 18.30
C GLN A 221 24.97 3.10 18.15
N ILE A 222 25.92 3.26 17.24
CA ILE A 222 27.03 2.31 17.04
C ILE A 222 28.36 2.97 17.46
N PRO A 223 29.30 2.18 18.02
CA PRO A 223 30.59 2.67 18.44
C PRO A 223 31.50 3.13 17.28
#